data_AF-A0A661R832-F1
#
_entry.id   AF-A0A661R832-F1
#
_cell.length_a   1.000
_cell.length_b   1.000
_cell.length_c   1.000
_cell.angle_alpha   90.00
_cell.angle_beta   90.00
_cell.angle_gamma   90.00
#
_symmetry.space_group_name_H-M   'P 1'
#
loop_
_entity.id
_entity.type
_entity.pdbx_description
1 polymer ?
#
loop_
_entity_poly.entity_id
_entity_poly.type
_entity_poly.pdbx_seq_one_letter_code
_entity_poly.pdbx_strand_id
1 'polypeptide(L)'
;MKNFLMIWVAFLCMGAVCVMAQDMRTSHLSQEKKRQMMQKKADDELLQAKAEAKEKILEIKNDKKKLKAAIADLTFRNENLKLGNIGLEKSILKLKETQVKLKADLSESQVVNQELAGFIKINAKELQSLLVQSPQSALIRDRHQFLDPILGSGENPEKFPSMDDITQMADTLFGEIKASGEVKITMTDIIDRQGREQKARVLTLGNFTGIYMLKKASGSKDEIGFLLYSDQSQRFFALSRLPSSGMAAKMAAYFKGESPDVPMDISKGGALRQLTHQLN
;
A
#
# COMPACT_ATOMS: atom_id res chain seq x y z
N MET A 1 -151.20 13.79 57.62
CA MET A 1 -151.36 15.05 56.85
C MET A 1 -150.09 15.27 56.03
N LYS A 2 -150.22 15.74 54.77
CA LYS A 2 -149.28 16.55 53.94
C LYS A 2 -147.77 16.53 54.29
N ASN A 3 -146.78 16.34 53.40
CA ASN A 3 -146.64 16.06 51.95
C ASN A 3 -145.26 15.32 51.83
N PHE A 4 -145.05 14.27 51.04
CA PHE A 4 -144.90 14.24 49.56
C PHE A 4 -143.88 15.23 48.97
N LEU A 5 -142.91 14.68 48.22
CA LEU A 5 -142.04 15.34 47.22
C LEU A 5 -140.79 16.14 47.70
N MET A 6 -139.75 15.44 48.17
CA MET A 6 -138.32 15.62 47.82
C MET A 6 -137.43 14.78 48.76
N ILE A 7 -136.43 13.98 48.36
CA ILE A 7 -136.13 13.30 47.08
C ILE A 7 -135.78 14.17 45.85
N TRP A 8 -134.47 14.41 45.61
CA TRP A 8 -133.78 14.25 44.30
C TRP A 8 -132.28 14.66 44.29
N VAL A 9 -131.69 15.04 45.43
CA VAL A 9 -130.22 15.13 45.62
C VAL A 9 -129.86 14.25 46.82
N ALA A 10 -129.84 12.92 46.71
CA ALA A 10 -129.19 12.07 45.71
C ALA A 10 -127.65 12.12 45.76
N PHE A 11 -127.12 11.38 46.75
CA PHE A 11 -126.30 10.18 46.51
C PHE A 11 -124.88 10.26 45.94
N LEU A 12 -124.35 11.41 45.49
CA LEU A 12 -123.10 11.40 44.70
C LEU A 12 -121.75 11.46 45.47
N CYS A 13 -121.73 11.76 46.78
CA CYS A 13 -120.47 12.08 47.49
C CYS A 13 -120.09 11.19 48.69
N MET A 14 -120.72 10.02 48.88
CA MET A 14 -120.41 9.11 50.00
C MET A 14 -119.55 7.88 49.64
N GLY A 15 -118.99 7.79 48.43
CA GLY A 15 -118.39 6.55 47.90
C GLY A 15 -116.86 6.38 47.94
N ALA A 16 -116.06 7.41 48.21
CA ALA A 16 -114.67 7.46 47.69
C ALA A 16 -113.51 7.47 48.72
N VAL A 17 -113.75 7.30 50.03
CA VAL A 17 -112.73 7.62 51.07
C VAL A 17 -112.04 6.38 51.72
N CYS A 18 -112.64 5.18 51.68
CA CYS A 18 -112.12 4.04 52.46
C CYS A 18 -111.08 3.13 51.76
N VAL A 19 -110.78 3.28 50.46
CA VAL A 19 -109.89 2.34 49.74
C VAL A 19 -108.42 2.80 49.69
N MET A 20 -108.14 4.08 49.92
CA MET A 20 -106.79 4.67 49.77
C MET A 20 -105.82 4.39 50.95
N ALA A 21 -106.31 3.88 52.08
CA ALA A 21 -105.51 3.77 53.32
C ALA A 21 -104.58 2.54 53.37
N GLN A 22 -104.89 1.47 52.63
CA GLN A 22 -104.13 0.21 52.68
C GLN A 22 -102.93 0.18 51.71
N ASP A 23 -102.99 0.96 50.63
CA ASP A 23 -101.96 1.01 49.58
C ASP A 23 -100.79 1.97 49.90
N MET A 24 -101.04 3.00 50.73
CA MET A 24 -99.97 3.90 51.19
C MET A 24 -98.92 3.17 52.06
N ARG A 25 -99.29 2.13 52.82
CA ARG A 25 -98.39 1.42 53.75
C ARG A 25 -97.42 0.48 53.02
N THR A 26 -97.90 -0.25 52.01
CA THR A 26 -97.10 -1.10 51.12
C THR A 26 -96.17 -0.25 50.26
N SER A 27 -96.67 0.87 49.74
CA SER A 27 -95.88 1.86 48.99
C SER A 27 -94.71 2.40 49.84
N HIS A 28 -94.97 2.87 51.07
CA HIS A 28 -93.92 3.39 51.97
C HIS A 28 -92.84 2.35 52.28
N LEU A 29 -93.21 1.12 52.64
CA LEU A 29 -92.26 0.02 52.90
C LEU A 29 -91.44 -0.34 51.66
N SER A 30 -92.03 -0.26 50.46
CA SER A 30 -91.29 -0.46 49.20
C SER A 30 -90.30 0.68 48.92
N GLN A 31 -90.67 1.91 49.27
CA GLN A 31 -89.86 3.11 49.07
C GLN A 31 -88.72 3.21 50.09
N GLU A 32 -88.94 2.79 51.34
CA GLU A 32 -87.90 2.63 52.36
C GLU A 32 -86.92 1.52 52.01
N LYS A 33 -87.40 0.35 51.55
CA LYS A 33 -86.51 -0.70 51.01
C LYS A 33 -85.71 -0.22 49.79
N LYS A 34 -86.32 0.55 48.88
CA LYS A 34 -85.61 1.18 47.75
C LYS A 34 -84.58 2.20 48.22
N ARG A 35 -84.90 3.06 49.20
CA ARG A 35 -83.96 4.03 49.79
C ARG A 35 -82.79 3.31 50.48
N GLN A 36 -83.06 2.28 51.28
CA GLN A 36 -82.01 1.47 51.93
C GLN A 36 -81.15 0.71 50.91
N MET A 37 -81.73 0.19 49.82
CA MET A 37 -80.94 -0.42 48.74
C MET A 37 -80.13 0.61 47.95
N MET A 38 -80.65 1.81 47.71
CA MET A 38 -79.86 2.88 47.07
C MET A 38 -78.77 3.43 47.99
N GLN A 39 -79.02 3.55 49.30
CA GLN A 39 -78.00 3.91 50.28
C GLN A 39 -76.90 2.85 50.32
N LYS A 40 -77.25 1.57 50.49
CA LYS A 40 -76.27 0.48 50.45
C LYS A 40 -75.48 0.43 49.13
N LYS A 41 -76.14 0.59 47.98
CA LYS A 41 -75.44 0.67 46.68
C LYS A 41 -74.51 1.89 46.60
N ALA A 42 -74.95 3.06 47.05
CA ALA A 42 -74.11 4.24 47.07
C ALA A 42 -72.93 4.11 48.05
N ASP A 43 -73.12 3.45 49.20
CA ASP A 43 -72.07 3.14 50.17
C ASP A 43 -71.07 2.11 49.59
N ASP A 44 -71.57 1.06 48.93
CA ASP A 44 -70.76 0.03 48.25
C ASP A 44 -69.97 0.63 47.06
N GLU A 45 -70.61 1.44 46.21
CA GLU A 45 -69.99 2.18 45.10
C GLU A 45 -68.93 3.19 45.62
N LEU A 46 -69.22 3.88 46.72
CA LEU A 46 -68.28 4.80 47.38
C LEU A 46 -67.11 4.06 48.03
N LEU A 47 -67.32 2.84 48.53
CA LEU A 47 -66.26 1.99 49.09
C LEU A 47 -65.38 1.40 47.98
N GLN A 48 -65.99 0.96 46.87
CA GLN A 48 -65.30 0.54 45.64
C GLN A 48 -64.48 1.69 45.03
N ALA A 49 -65.08 2.86 44.80
CA ALA A 49 -64.38 4.03 44.29
C ALA A 49 -63.23 4.48 45.21
N LYS A 50 -63.36 4.33 46.54
CA LYS A 50 -62.26 4.57 47.49
C LYS A 50 -61.17 3.50 47.44
N ALA A 51 -61.50 2.25 47.13
CA ALA A 51 -60.52 1.19 46.94
C ALA A 51 -59.74 1.41 45.62
N GLU A 52 -60.45 1.59 44.51
CA GLU A 52 -59.88 1.91 43.20
C GLU A 52 -59.01 3.18 43.25
N ALA A 53 -59.47 4.25 43.90
CA ALA A 53 -58.67 5.46 44.07
C ALA A 53 -57.37 5.21 44.86
N LYS A 54 -57.39 4.35 45.88
CA LYS A 54 -56.17 3.97 46.62
C LYS A 54 -55.21 3.15 45.76
N GLU A 55 -55.74 2.21 44.97
CA GLU A 55 -54.94 1.41 44.03
C GLU A 55 -54.32 2.28 42.95
N LYS A 56 -55.09 3.19 42.32
CA LYS A 56 -54.58 4.15 41.33
C LYS A 56 -53.54 5.09 41.94
N ILE A 57 -53.70 5.54 43.19
CA ILE A 57 -52.67 6.32 43.90
C ILE A 57 -51.39 5.50 44.12
N LEU A 58 -51.50 4.20 44.41
CA LEU A 58 -50.35 3.29 44.57
C LEU A 58 -49.65 3.02 43.23
N GLU A 59 -50.39 2.78 42.15
CA GLU A 59 -49.87 2.66 40.78
C GLU A 59 -49.12 3.94 40.37
N ILE A 60 -49.77 5.11 40.45
CA ILE A 60 -49.16 6.42 40.13
C ILE A 60 -47.90 6.66 40.97
N LYS A 61 -47.90 6.28 42.26
CA LYS A 61 -46.73 6.41 43.14
C LYS A 61 -45.58 5.47 42.71
N ASN A 62 -45.89 4.26 42.27
CA ASN A 62 -44.90 3.30 41.80
C ASN A 62 -44.34 3.67 40.42
N ASP A 63 -45.18 4.11 39.49
CA ASP A 63 -44.73 4.55 38.17
C ASP A 63 -43.94 5.87 38.26
N LYS A 64 -44.33 6.80 39.15
CA LYS A 64 -43.50 7.98 39.48
C LYS A 64 -42.14 7.60 40.05
N LYS A 65 -42.00 6.49 40.79
CA LYS A 65 -40.70 5.96 41.23
C LYS A 65 -39.91 5.37 40.06
N LYS A 66 -40.53 4.52 39.23
CA LYS A 66 -39.89 3.92 38.05
C LYS A 66 -39.38 5.00 37.08
N LEU A 67 -40.21 5.99 36.76
CA LEU A 67 -39.85 7.11 35.90
C LEU A 67 -38.71 7.95 36.50
N LYS A 68 -38.72 8.23 37.81
CA LYS A 68 -37.59 8.91 38.47
C LYS A 68 -36.28 8.11 38.38
N ALA A 69 -36.33 6.79 38.58
CA ALA A 69 -35.16 5.92 38.46
C ALA A 69 -34.64 5.86 37.02
N ALA A 70 -35.54 5.74 36.03
CA ALA A 70 -35.19 5.75 34.61
C ALA A 70 -34.60 7.09 34.17
N ILE A 71 -35.14 8.22 34.64
CA ILE A 71 -34.56 9.56 34.40
C ILE A 71 -33.16 9.64 35.00
N ALA A 72 -32.94 9.18 36.24
CA ALA A 72 -31.63 9.22 36.89
C ALA A 72 -30.57 8.38 36.14
N ASP A 73 -30.91 7.16 35.73
CA ASP A 73 -30.05 6.29 34.90
C ASP A 73 -29.75 6.92 33.53
N LEU A 74 -30.77 7.47 32.85
CA LEU A 74 -30.57 8.19 31.58
C LEU A 74 -29.70 9.43 31.73
N THR A 75 -29.84 10.21 32.81
CA THR A 75 -28.95 11.36 33.07
C THR A 75 -27.51 10.92 33.29
N PHE A 76 -27.28 9.88 34.09
CA PHE A 76 -25.94 9.34 34.34
C PHE A 76 -25.28 8.78 33.07
N ARG A 77 -26.03 8.05 32.24
CA ARG A 77 -25.53 7.57 30.93
C ARG A 77 -25.20 8.73 29.99
N ASN A 78 -26.02 9.78 29.96
CA ASN A 78 -25.80 10.94 29.10
C ASN A 78 -24.54 11.72 29.54
N GLU A 79 -24.30 11.86 30.84
CA GLU A 79 -23.04 12.45 31.37
C GLU A 79 -21.81 11.61 31.03
N ASN A 80 -21.86 10.28 31.20
CA ASN A 80 -20.77 9.39 30.81
C ASN A 80 -20.50 9.42 29.29
N LEU A 81 -21.54 9.47 28.46
CA LEU A 81 -21.40 9.61 27.00
C LEU A 81 -20.79 10.97 26.61
N LYS A 82 -21.14 12.07 27.30
CA LYS A 82 -20.49 13.38 27.10
C LYS A 82 -19.01 13.34 27.45
N LEU A 83 -18.64 12.73 28.59
CA LEU A 83 -17.23 12.56 28.97
C LEU A 83 -16.47 11.69 27.96
N GLY A 84 -17.10 10.61 27.47
CA GLY A 84 -16.57 9.78 26.38
C GLY A 84 -16.33 10.56 25.10
N ASN A 85 -17.30 11.37 24.66
CA ASN A 85 -17.16 12.23 23.47
C ASN A 85 -16.02 13.24 23.63
N ILE A 86 -15.88 13.91 24.77
CA ILE A 86 -14.77 14.84 25.05
C ILE A 86 -13.41 14.11 25.00
N GLY A 87 -13.35 12.86 25.50
CA GLY A 87 -12.16 12.02 25.40
C GLY A 87 -11.81 11.64 23.96
N LEU A 88 -12.82 11.28 23.15
CA LEU A 88 -12.67 10.98 21.73
C LEU A 88 -12.25 12.21 20.92
N GLU A 89 -12.84 13.38 21.16
CA GLU A 89 -12.46 14.65 20.52
C GLU A 89 -10.99 15.00 20.76
N LYS A 90 -10.51 14.89 22.00
CA LYS A 90 -9.09 15.07 22.35
C LYS A 90 -8.19 14.07 21.62
N SER A 91 -8.60 12.81 21.53
CA SER A 91 -7.87 11.77 20.80
C SER A 91 -7.83 12.06 19.29
N ILE A 92 -8.93 12.51 18.69
CA ILE A 92 -9.02 12.91 17.29
C ILE A 92 -8.08 14.09 16.98
N LEU A 93 -8.03 15.10 17.86
CA LEU A 93 -7.10 16.23 17.71
C LEU A 93 -5.64 15.76 17.74
N LYS A 94 -5.25 14.96 18.75
CA LYS A 94 -3.89 14.42 18.86
C LYS A 94 -3.50 13.53 17.68
N LEU A 95 -4.43 12.71 17.17
CA LEU A 95 -4.21 11.87 15.99
C LEU A 95 -4.05 12.70 14.71
N LYS A 96 -4.83 13.78 14.55
CA LYS A 96 -4.66 14.73 13.42
C LYS A 96 -3.29 15.40 13.47
N GLU A 97 -2.85 15.89 14.63
CA GLU A 97 -1.50 16.47 14.79
C GLU A 97 -0.40 15.45 14.44
N THR A 98 -0.55 14.21 14.90
CA THR A 98 0.41 13.12 14.62
C THR A 98 0.42 12.76 13.14
N GLN A 99 -0.75 12.71 12.48
CA GLN A 99 -0.87 12.46 11.05
C GLN A 99 -0.24 13.58 10.20
N VAL A 100 -0.36 14.84 10.62
CA VAL A 100 0.28 15.98 9.94
C VAL A 100 1.81 15.88 10.05
N LYS A 101 2.35 15.56 11.23
CA LYS A 101 3.80 15.35 11.43
C LYS A 101 4.32 14.19 10.57
N LEU A 102 3.73 13.00 10.70
CA LEU A 102 4.14 11.83 9.92
C LEU A 102 4.06 12.04 8.39
N LYS A 103 3.13 12.87 7.91
CA LYS A 103 3.07 13.26 6.49
C LYS A 103 4.19 14.20 6.08
N ALA A 104 4.60 15.13 6.95
CA ALA A 104 5.77 15.98 6.71
C ALA A 104 7.05 15.14 6.68
N ASP A 105 7.27 14.31 7.70
CA ASP A 105 8.44 13.42 7.81
C ASP A 105 8.55 12.48 6.59
N LEU A 106 7.43 11.90 6.15
CA LEU A 106 7.37 11.06 4.95
C LEU A 106 7.70 11.84 3.68
N SER A 107 7.18 13.07 3.53
CA SER A 107 7.45 13.92 2.37
C SER A 107 8.93 14.35 2.31
N GLU A 108 9.55 14.65 3.45
CA GLU A 108 10.97 14.97 3.53
C GLU A 108 11.82 13.75 3.15
N SER A 109 11.52 12.58 3.71
CA SER A 109 12.19 11.32 3.36
C SER A 109 12.02 10.97 1.87
N GLN A 110 10.84 11.22 1.28
CA GLN A 110 10.60 10.99 -0.15
C GLN A 110 11.49 11.87 -1.04
N VAL A 111 11.71 13.14 -0.69
CA VAL A 111 12.63 14.03 -1.45
C VAL A 111 14.06 13.51 -1.40
N VAL A 112 14.58 13.21 -0.19
CA VAL A 112 15.94 12.67 -0.02
C VAL A 112 16.13 11.34 -0.78
N ASN A 113 15.13 10.47 -0.76
CA ASN A 113 15.16 9.21 -1.51
C ASN A 113 15.15 9.45 -3.04
N GLN A 114 14.39 10.42 -3.54
CA GLN A 114 14.39 10.79 -4.96
C GLN A 114 15.75 11.35 -5.41
N GLU A 115 16.38 12.20 -4.59
CA GLU A 115 17.74 12.71 -4.85
C GLU A 115 18.76 11.57 -4.90
N LEU A 116 18.72 10.65 -3.93
CA LEU A 116 19.59 9.47 -3.89
C LEU A 116 19.39 8.56 -5.12
N ALA A 117 18.14 8.29 -5.50
CA ALA A 117 17.84 7.52 -6.71
C ALA A 117 18.32 8.22 -7.98
N GLY A 118 18.20 9.55 -8.06
CA GLY A 118 18.76 10.36 -9.15
C GLY A 118 20.28 10.23 -9.24
N PHE A 119 20.97 10.33 -8.11
CA PHE A 119 22.43 10.14 -8.03
C PHE A 119 22.85 8.72 -8.47
N ILE A 120 22.15 7.68 -7.99
CA ILE A 120 22.42 6.29 -8.40
C ILE A 120 22.22 6.11 -9.90
N LYS A 121 21.15 6.67 -10.49
CA LYS A 121 20.90 6.60 -11.95
C LYS A 121 22.01 7.28 -12.77
N ILE A 122 22.57 8.38 -12.29
CA ILE A 122 23.73 9.04 -12.93
C ILE A 122 24.96 8.13 -12.89
N ASN A 123 25.30 7.59 -11.71
CA ASN A 123 26.45 6.69 -11.54
C ASN A 123 26.28 5.38 -12.33
N ALA A 124 25.06 4.84 -12.43
CA ALA A 124 24.73 3.67 -13.25
C ALA A 124 24.98 3.95 -14.75
N LYS A 125 24.68 5.17 -15.23
CA LYS A 125 24.92 5.57 -16.61
C LYS A 125 26.40 5.76 -16.92
N GLU A 126 27.15 6.32 -15.97
CA GLU A 126 28.61 6.43 -16.07
C GLU A 126 29.28 5.04 -16.06
N LEU A 127 28.83 4.14 -15.19
CA LEU A 127 29.27 2.74 -15.19
C LEU A 127 28.92 2.03 -16.50
N GLN A 128 27.70 2.19 -17.03
CA GLN A 128 27.31 1.62 -18.33
C GLN A 128 28.25 2.11 -19.44
N SER A 129 28.53 3.41 -19.49
CA SER A 129 29.47 4.01 -20.45
C SER A 129 30.89 3.43 -20.31
N LEU A 130 31.39 3.32 -19.08
CA LEU A 130 32.70 2.75 -18.76
C LEU A 130 32.80 1.29 -19.22
N LEU A 131 31.77 0.48 -18.95
CA LEU A 131 31.70 -0.92 -19.37
C LEU A 131 31.65 -1.04 -20.90
N VAL A 132 30.81 -0.27 -21.58
CA VAL A 132 30.70 -0.26 -23.05
C VAL A 132 32.03 0.15 -23.71
N GLN A 133 32.77 1.08 -23.12
CA GLN A 133 34.10 1.50 -23.61
C GLN A 133 35.24 0.56 -23.21
N SER A 134 35.04 -0.36 -22.27
CA SER A 134 36.07 -1.29 -21.80
C SER A 134 36.31 -2.42 -22.82
N PRO A 135 37.57 -2.67 -23.25
CA PRO A 135 37.90 -3.81 -24.10
C PRO A 135 37.50 -5.18 -23.53
N GLN A 136 37.31 -5.28 -22.21
CA GLN A 136 36.86 -6.51 -21.54
C GLN A 136 35.44 -6.93 -21.98
N SER A 137 34.61 -6.01 -22.48
CA SER A 137 33.27 -6.31 -23.01
C SER A 137 33.30 -7.15 -24.30
N ALA A 138 34.43 -7.20 -25.01
CA ALA A 138 34.64 -8.17 -26.10
C ALA A 138 35.02 -9.59 -25.62
N LEU A 139 35.31 -9.77 -24.32
CA LEU A 139 35.46 -11.09 -23.68
C LEU A 139 34.16 -11.56 -23.03
N ILE A 140 33.43 -10.65 -22.38
CA ILE A 140 32.14 -10.90 -21.74
C ILE A 140 31.12 -9.93 -22.35
N ARG A 141 30.40 -10.41 -23.37
CA ARG A 141 29.33 -9.63 -24.04
C ARG A 141 28.26 -9.24 -23.01
N ASP A 142 27.61 -8.10 -23.26
CA ASP A 142 26.38 -7.70 -22.57
C ASP A 142 26.48 -7.49 -21.04
N ARG A 143 27.71 -7.43 -20.49
CA ARG A 143 27.99 -7.24 -19.04
C ARG A 143 27.44 -5.96 -18.38
N HIS A 144 26.77 -5.11 -19.14
CA HIS A 144 26.16 -3.86 -18.70
C HIS A 144 24.63 -3.94 -18.57
N GLN A 145 23.98 -5.02 -19.06
CA GLN A 145 22.52 -5.16 -19.07
C GLN A 145 21.88 -5.14 -17.67
N PHE A 146 22.61 -5.50 -16.62
CA PHE A 146 22.10 -5.42 -15.23
C PHE A 146 21.78 -3.99 -14.79
N LEU A 147 22.27 -2.98 -15.50
CA LEU A 147 22.01 -1.56 -15.24
C LEU A 147 20.70 -1.08 -15.86
N ASP A 148 20.14 -1.79 -16.85
CA ASP A 148 18.94 -1.36 -17.59
C ASP A 148 17.69 -1.21 -16.70
N PRO A 149 17.46 -2.05 -15.67
CA PRO A 149 16.40 -1.82 -14.68
C PRO A 149 16.63 -0.58 -13.80
N ILE A 150 17.88 -0.26 -13.48
CA ILE A 150 18.26 0.91 -12.66
C ILE A 150 18.03 2.19 -13.47
N LEU A 151 18.47 2.18 -14.73
CA LEU A 151 18.33 3.28 -15.68
C LEU A 151 16.90 3.49 -16.16
N GLY A 152 15.96 2.59 -15.82
CA GLY A 152 14.58 2.62 -16.28
C GLY A 152 14.43 2.38 -17.79
N SER A 153 15.39 1.68 -18.39
CA SER A 153 15.38 1.28 -19.81
C SER A 153 14.75 -0.11 -20.02
N GLY A 154 14.51 -0.86 -18.94
CA GLY A 154 13.75 -2.11 -18.92
C GLY A 154 12.26 -1.95 -18.60
N GLU A 155 11.59 -3.05 -18.27
CA GLU A 155 10.13 -3.16 -18.13
C GLU A 155 9.50 -2.30 -17.01
N ASN A 156 10.29 -1.77 -16.07
CA ASN A 156 9.80 -0.97 -14.94
C ASN A 156 10.61 0.34 -14.78
N PRO A 157 10.27 1.43 -15.51
CA PRO A 157 11.03 2.69 -15.52
C PRO A 157 11.07 3.41 -14.16
N GLU A 158 10.08 3.16 -13.30
CA GLU A 158 9.93 3.76 -11.97
C GLU A 158 10.52 2.92 -10.83
N LYS A 159 11.22 1.79 -11.11
CA LYS A 159 11.84 0.98 -10.04
C LYS A 159 12.86 1.83 -9.26
N PHE A 160 12.67 1.88 -7.94
CA PHE A 160 13.67 2.44 -7.02
C PHE A 160 14.90 1.51 -6.95
N PRO A 161 16.14 2.02 -7.03
CA PRO A 161 17.33 1.18 -6.89
C PRO A 161 17.41 0.53 -5.51
N SER A 162 17.56 -0.80 -5.47
CA SER A 162 17.75 -1.56 -4.24
C SER A 162 19.21 -1.53 -3.77
N MET A 163 19.45 -1.93 -2.51
CA MET A 163 20.82 -2.10 -2.00
C MET A 163 21.59 -3.19 -2.75
N ASP A 164 20.90 -4.20 -3.29
CA ASP A 164 21.51 -5.25 -4.12
C ASP A 164 21.99 -4.66 -5.45
N ASP A 165 21.19 -3.79 -6.08
CA ASP A 165 21.56 -3.07 -7.31
C ASP A 165 22.84 -2.22 -7.08
N ILE A 166 22.94 -1.52 -5.94
CA ILE A 166 24.12 -0.72 -5.55
C ILE A 166 25.35 -1.61 -5.28
N THR A 167 25.15 -2.73 -4.57
CA THR A 167 26.22 -3.70 -4.30
C THR A 167 26.77 -4.28 -5.61
N GLN A 168 25.90 -4.65 -6.54
CA GLN A 168 26.30 -5.16 -7.86
C GLN A 168 27.06 -4.12 -8.68
N MET A 169 26.69 -2.83 -8.61
CA MET A 169 27.46 -1.74 -9.23
C MET A 169 28.87 -1.63 -8.64
N ALA A 170 29.00 -1.69 -7.31
CA ALA A 170 30.29 -1.62 -6.62
C ALA A 170 31.18 -2.84 -6.94
N ASP A 171 30.65 -4.06 -6.86
CA ASP A 171 31.35 -5.29 -7.22
C ASP A 171 31.81 -5.28 -8.69
N THR A 172 30.99 -4.73 -9.59
CA THR A 172 31.34 -4.57 -11.00
C THR A 172 32.49 -3.58 -11.19
N LEU A 173 32.52 -2.47 -10.45
CA LEU A 173 33.62 -1.51 -10.45
C LEU A 173 34.92 -2.14 -9.92
N PHE A 174 34.88 -2.87 -8.81
CA PHE A 174 36.08 -3.57 -8.29
C PHE A 174 36.55 -4.70 -9.22
N GLY A 175 35.61 -5.42 -9.84
CA GLY A 175 35.91 -6.38 -10.90
C GLY A 175 36.60 -5.72 -12.10
N GLU A 176 36.16 -4.53 -12.51
CA GLU A 176 36.77 -3.77 -13.60
C GLU A 176 38.15 -3.21 -13.24
N ILE A 177 38.35 -2.71 -12.02
CA ILE A 177 39.67 -2.30 -11.50
C ILE A 177 40.64 -3.48 -11.59
N LYS A 178 40.23 -4.67 -11.13
CA LYS A 178 41.04 -5.89 -11.23
C LYS A 178 41.32 -6.27 -12.69
N ALA A 179 40.30 -6.29 -13.54
CA ALA A 179 40.43 -6.62 -14.96
C ALA A 179 41.36 -5.64 -15.72
N SER A 180 41.38 -4.37 -15.30
CA SER A 180 42.24 -3.33 -15.88
C SER A 180 43.73 -3.51 -15.55
N GLY A 181 44.05 -4.21 -14.46
CA GLY A 181 45.42 -4.49 -14.02
C GLY A 181 45.89 -5.92 -14.28
N GLU A 182 45.02 -6.84 -14.70
CA GLU A 182 45.41 -8.22 -15.00
C GLU A 182 45.89 -8.43 -16.44
N VAL A 183 46.76 -9.43 -16.62
CA VAL A 183 47.13 -9.94 -17.94
C VAL A 183 46.51 -11.32 -18.10
N LYS A 184 45.74 -11.53 -19.17
CA LYS A 184 44.93 -12.73 -19.34
C LYS A 184 44.99 -13.27 -20.77
N ILE A 185 45.07 -14.59 -20.90
CA ILE A 185 44.92 -15.28 -22.20
C ILE A 185 43.57 -16.00 -22.20
N THR A 186 42.70 -15.64 -23.15
CA THR A 186 41.34 -16.19 -23.30
C THR A 186 41.13 -16.68 -24.74
N MET A 187 40.37 -17.75 -24.94
CA MET A 187 39.86 -18.12 -26.26
C MET A 187 38.56 -17.33 -26.51
N THR A 188 38.54 -16.48 -27.54
CA THR A 188 37.33 -15.74 -27.93
C THR A 188 37.24 -15.61 -29.45
N ASP A 189 36.05 -15.24 -29.92
CA ASP A 189 35.77 -14.91 -31.31
C ASP A 189 36.26 -13.48 -31.61
N ILE A 190 37.07 -13.33 -32.66
CA ILE A 190 37.54 -12.02 -33.16
C ILE A 190 37.10 -11.83 -34.61
N ILE A 191 37.00 -10.58 -35.06
CA ILE A 191 36.90 -10.26 -36.48
C ILE A 191 38.31 -10.23 -37.06
N ASP A 192 38.59 -11.13 -38.01
CA ASP A 192 39.87 -11.23 -38.68
C ASP A 192 40.11 -10.09 -39.69
N ARG A 193 41.29 -10.10 -40.31
CA ARG A 193 41.72 -9.09 -41.30
C ARG A 193 40.93 -9.12 -42.62
N GLN A 194 40.10 -10.15 -42.82
CA GLN A 194 39.20 -10.33 -43.96
C GLN A 194 37.74 -10.04 -43.59
N GLY A 195 37.46 -9.58 -42.35
CA GLY A 195 36.11 -9.30 -41.86
C GLY A 195 35.34 -10.54 -41.39
N ARG A 196 36.01 -11.69 -41.18
CA ARG A 196 35.38 -12.97 -40.81
C ARG A 196 35.51 -13.21 -39.30
N GLU A 197 34.45 -13.72 -38.67
CA GLU A 197 34.49 -14.11 -37.25
C GLU A 197 35.25 -15.45 -37.10
N GLN A 198 36.34 -15.45 -36.31
CA GLN A 198 37.19 -16.62 -36.11
C GLN A 198 37.68 -16.71 -34.65
N LYS A 199 37.76 -17.94 -34.11
CA LYS A 199 38.31 -18.18 -32.76
C LYS A 199 39.83 -18.02 -32.73
N ALA A 200 40.29 -17.12 -31.86
CA ALA A 200 41.71 -16.87 -31.61
C ALA A 200 42.06 -17.04 -30.13
N ARG A 201 43.35 -17.30 -29.85
CA ARG A 201 43.91 -17.05 -28.52
C ARG A 201 44.13 -15.55 -28.40
N VAL A 202 43.41 -14.89 -27.51
CA VAL A 202 43.53 -13.45 -27.26
C VAL A 202 44.21 -13.22 -25.91
N LEU A 203 45.31 -12.48 -25.95
CA LEU A 203 46.01 -11.92 -24.81
C LEU A 203 45.49 -10.48 -24.59
N THR A 204 44.90 -10.21 -23.43
CA THR A 204 44.57 -8.85 -22.98
C THR A 204 45.60 -8.38 -21.96
N LEU A 205 46.15 -7.19 -22.20
CA LEU A 205 47.04 -6.46 -21.30
C LEU A 205 46.23 -5.35 -20.63
N GLY A 206 45.55 -5.69 -19.53
CA GLY A 206 44.57 -4.82 -18.90
C GLY A 206 43.55 -4.27 -19.89
N ASN A 207 43.27 -2.97 -19.78
CA ASN A 207 42.37 -2.24 -20.69
C ASN A 207 43.13 -1.45 -21.79
N PHE A 208 44.39 -1.82 -22.08
CA PHE A 208 45.27 -1.07 -22.98
C PHE A 208 45.47 -1.73 -24.34
N THR A 209 45.75 -3.05 -24.36
CA THR A 209 46.17 -3.72 -25.59
C THR A 209 45.64 -5.15 -25.68
N GLY A 210 44.97 -5.45 -26.79
CA GLY A 210 44.64 -6.82 -27.18
C GLY A 210 45.62 -7.33 -28.23
N ILE A 211 46.05 -8.59 -28.11
CA ILE A 211 46.92 -9.28 -29.07
C ILE A 211 46.29 -10.63 -29.35
N TYR A 212 46.19 -11.03 -30.62
CA TYR A 212 45.66 -12.34 -31.01
C TYR A 212 46.76 -13.25 -31.52
N MET A 213 46.52 -14.56 -31.42
CA MET A 213 47.26 -15.63 -32.09
C MET A 213 46.27 -16.58 -32.77
N LEU A 214 46.34 -16.65 -34.10
CA LEU A 214 45.59 -17.56 -34.96
C LEU A 214 46.51 -18.68 -35.46
N LYS A 215 46.14 -19.93 -35.16
CA LYS A 215 46.83 -21.11 -35.69
C LYS A 215 46.49 -21.30 -37.15
N LYS A 216 47.49 -21.45 -38.02
CA LYS A 216 47.28 -21.73 -39.45
C LYS A 216 47.27 -23.23 -39.72
N ALA A 217 46.30 -23.67 -40.53
CA ALA A 217 46.04 -25.09 -40.79
C ALA A 217 47.06 -25.78 -41.73
N SER A 218 48.01 -25.04 -42.32
CA SER A 218 48.95 -25.58 -43.32
C SER A 218 50.35 -24.99 -43.16
N GLY A 219 51.22 -25.72 -42.45
CA GLY A 219 52.70 -25.59 -42.40
C GLY A 219 53.32 -24.23 -42.03
N SER A 220 52.50 -23.20 -41.86
CA SER A 220 52.89 -21.81 -41.76
C SER A 220 53.01 -21.39 -40.30
N LYS A 221 53.86 -20.40 -40.01
CA LYS A 221 53.91 -19.78 -38.68
C LYS A 221 52.53 -19.23 -38.29
N ASP A 222 52.18 -19.37 -37.02
CA ASP A 222 50.98 -18.78 -36.43
C ASP A 222 50.90 -17.27 -36.74
N GLU A 223 49.71 -16.79 -37.07
CA GLU A 223 49.49 -15.36 -37.33
C GLU A 223 49.22 -14.65 -36.02
N ILE A 224 50.10 -13.70 -35.69
CA ILE A 224 50.06 -12.93 -34.44
C ILE A 224 49.96 -11.45 -34.79
N GLY A 225 49.03 -10.74 -34.18
CA GLY A 225 48.81 -9.33 -34.42
C GLY A 225 48.06 -8.65 -33.29
N PHE A 226 47.95 -7.33 -33.37
CA PHE A 226 47.15 -6.56 -32.42
C PHE A 226 45.66 -6.58 -32.78
N LEU A 227 44.85 -6.36 -31.75
CA LEU A 227 43.42 -6.13 -31.82
C LEU A 227 43.09 -4.67 -31.50
N LEU A 228 42.15 -4.10 -32.24
CA LEU A 228 41.41 -2.91 -31.82
C LEU A 228 40.07 -3.33 -31.23
N TYR A 229 39.63 -2.61 -30.19
CA TYR A 229 38.29 -2.72 -29.66
C TYR A 229 37.33 -1.74 -30.36
N SER A 230 36.08 -2.14 -30.53
CA SER A 230 34.96 -1.29 -30.94
C SER A 230 33.90 -1.31 -29.84
N ASP A 231 33.60 -0.13 -29.30
CA ASP A 231 32.53 0.16 -28.36
C ASP A 231 31.14 -0.14 -28.95
N GLN A 232 30.89 0.29 -30.19
CA GLN A 232 29.61 0.10 -30.90
C GLN A 232 29.21 -1.36 -31.09
N SER A 233 30.19 -2.24 -31.34
CA SER A 233 29.93 -3.65 -31.63
C SER A 233 30.36 -4.61 -30.51
N GLN A 234 31.01 -4.08 -29.46
CA GLN A 234 31.60 -4.82 -28.34
C GLN A 234 32.46 -6.00 -28.82
N ARG A 235 33.27 -5.78 -29.86
CA ARG A 235 34.08 -6.81 -30.54
C ARG A 235 35.53 -6.37 -30.72
N PHE A 236 36.40 -7.37 -30.83
CA PHE A 236 37.79 -7.21 -31.22
C PHE A 236 37.97 -7.38 -32.74
N PHE A 237 38.76 -6.48 -33.34
CA PHE A 237 39.08 -6.44 -34.76
C PHE A 237 40.59 -6.56 -34.95
N ALA A 238 41.06 -7.51 -35.75
CA ALA A 238 42.46 -7.64 -36.11
C ALA A 238 42.91 -6.48 -37.02
N LEU A 239 44.06 -5.88 -36.72
CA LEU A 239 44.64 -4.84 -37.60
C LEU A 239 44.93 -5.39 -39.00
N SER A 240 44.51 -4.65 -40.04
CA SER A 240 44.72 -5.00 -41.45
C SER A 240 46.19 -5.23 -41.81
N ARG A 241 47.12 -4.61 -41.08
CA ARG A 241 48.57 -4.80 -41.20
C ARG A 241 49.11 -5.57 -40.00
N LEU A 242 49.94 -6.58 -40.26
CA LEU A 242 50.63 -7.34 -39.22
C LEU A 242 51.81 -6.55 -38.62
N PRO A 243 52.16 -6.80 -37.35
CA PRO A 243 53.38 -6.26 -36.74
C PRO A 243 54.64 -6.77 -37.46
N SER A 244 55.76 -6.08 -37.28
CA SER A 244 57.06 -6.51 -37.81
C SER A 244 57.48 -7.88 -37.26
N SER A 245 58.29 -8.63 -38.00
CA SER A 245 58.70 -9.99 -37.63
C SER A 245 59.33 -10.08 -36.23
N GLY A 246 60.17 -9.10 -35.85
CA GLY A 246 60.75 -9.03 -34.51
C GLY A 246 59.73 -8.74 -33.41
N MET A 247 58.71 -7.93 -33.70
CA MET A 247 57.62 -7.65 -32.75
C MET A 247 56.71 -8.87 -32.58
N ALA A 248 56.34 -9.54 -33.69
CA ALA A 248 55.59 -10.79 -33.66
C ALA A 248 56.34 -11.90 -32.91
N ALA A 249 57.67 -11.97 -33.04
CA ALA A 249 58.50 -12.92 -32.29
C ALA A 249 58.47 -12.68 -30.77
N LYS A 250 58.54 -11.41 -30.32
CA LYS A 250 58.39 -11.06 -28.89
C LYS A 250 57.01 -11.46 -28.35
N MET A 251 55.95 -11.16 -29.08
CA MET A 251 54.58 -11.57 -28.72
C MET A 251 54.45 -13.10 -28.64
N ALA A 252 55.04 -13.83 -29.59
CA ALA A 252 55.05 -15.29 -29.58
C ALA A 252 55.76 -15.88 -28.34
N ALA A 253 56.90 -15.29 -27.95
CA ALA A 253 57.62 -15.68 -26.74
C ALA A 253 56.78 -15.44 -25.48
N TYR A 254 56.14 -14.28 -25.36
CA TYR A 254 55.23 -13.98 -24.25
C TYR A 254 54.05 -14.96 -24.17
N PHE A 255 53.40 -15.28 -25.29
CA PHE A 255 52.29 -16.25 -25.38
C PHE A 255 52.63 -17.68 -24.95
N LYS A 256 53.93 -18.00 -24.86
CA LYS A 256 54.47 -19.28 -24.38
C LYS A 256 55.11 -19.20 -22.99
N GLY A 257 55.25 -18.02 -22.41
CA GLY A 257 56.02 -17.79 -21.18
C GLY A 257 57.55 -17.81 -21.36
N GLU A 258 58.05 -17.74 -22.60
CA GLU A 258 59.49 -17.69 -22.91
C GLU A 258 60.11 -16.29 -22.64
N SER A 259 59.29 -15.24 -22.50
CA SER A 259 59.73 -13.87 -22.20
C SER A 259 58.67 -13.13 -21.36
N PRO A 260 59.08 -12.30 -20.38
CA PRO A 260 58.16 -11.42 -19.64
C PRO A 260 57.82 -10.12 -20.40
N ASP A 261 58.45 -9.87 -21.55
CA ASP A 261 58.32 -8.60 -22.28
C ASP A 261 57.27 -8.68 -23.39
N VAL A 262 56.34 -7.73 -23.43
CA VAL A 262 55.33 -7.63 -24.48
C VAL A 262 55.09 -6.15 -24.88
N PRO A 263 54.91 -5.84 -26.18
CA PRO A 263 54.55 -4.49 -26.61
C PRO A 263 53.17 -4.08 -26.10
N MET A 264 53.07 -2.89 -25.49
CA MET A 264 51.83 -2.32 -24.98
C MET A 264 51.60 -0.92 -25.56
N ASP A 265 50.37 -0.65 -26.00
CA ASP A 265 49.87 0.66 -26.41
C ASP A 265 49.02 1.28 -25.29
N ILE A 266 49.61 2.21 -24.54
CA ILE A 266 48.95 2.93 -23.45
C ILE A 266 47.81 3.84 -23.98
N SER A 267 47.83 4.22 -25.27
CA SER A 267 46.79 5.05 -25.89
C SER A 267 45.52 4.29 -26.29
N LYS A 268 45.33 3.05 -25.79
CA LYS A 268 44.15 2.21 -26.02
C LYS A 268 43.83 1.97 -27.50
N GLY A 269 44.88 1.83 -28.32
CA GLY A 269 44.77 1.60 -29.77
C GLY A 269 44.97 2.85 -30.63
N GLY A 270 45.20 4.04 -30.05
CA GLY A 270 45.50 5.26 -30.81
C GLY A 270 46.80 5.14 -31.63
N ALA A 271 47.89 4.70 -30.99
CA ALA A 271 49.17 4.45 -31.65
C ALA A 271 49.09 3.26 -32.62
N LEU A 272 48.33 2.22 -32.26
CA LEU A 272 48.06 1.10 -33.18
C LEU A 272 47.33 1.54 -34.46
N ARG A 273 46.34 2.45 -34.35
CA ARG A 273 45.68 3.06 -35.52
C ARG A 273 46.66 3.90 -36.35
N GLN A 274 47.55 4.67 -35.71
CA GLN A 274 48.61 5.40 -36.43
C GLN A 274 49.56 4.46 -37.17
N LEU A 275 49.96 3.33 -36.58
CA LEU A 275 50.80 2.32 -37.25
C LEU A 275 50.13 1.70 -38.49
N THR A 276 48.79 1.65 -38.55
CA THR A 276 48.06 1.29 -39.78
C THR A 276 47.93 2.44 -40.79
N HIS A 277 47.99 3.70 -40.36
CA HIS A 277 47.85 4.88 -41.23
C HIS A 277 49.17 5.49 -41.73
N GLN A 278 50.30 5.25 -41.07
CA GLN A 278 51.57 5.97 -41.30
C GLN A 278 52.33 5.66 -42.61
N LEU A 279 51.68 5.05 -43.61
CA LEU A 279 52.30 4.72 -44.89
C LEU A 279 51.35 4.97 -46.08
N ASN A 280 51.33 6.24 -46.52
CA ASN A 280 51.57 6.57 -47.93
C ASN A 280 53.03 7.04 -48.03
#